data_AF-A0A9D5G6V8-F1
#
_entry.id   AF-A0A9D5G6V8-F1
#
_cell.length_a   1.000
_cell.length_b   1.000
_cell.length_c   1.000
_cell.angle_alpha   90.00
_cell.angle_beta   90.00
_cell.angle_gamma   90.00
#
_symmetry.space_group_name_H-M   'P 1'
#
loop_
_entity.id
_entity.type
_entity.pdbx_description
1 polymer ?
#
loop_
_entity_poly.entity_id
_entity_poly.type
_entity_poly.pdbx_seq_one_letter_code
_entity_poly.pdbx_strand_id
1 'polypeptide(L)' 'MSDSVFGDLDGLLEHVDSKFTLVNVVTKRAKQLNNGAPPLTEDANPNKPVSTAFDEVADGKIPYKRVREGIK' A
#
# COMPACT_ATOMS: atom_id res chain seq x y z
N MET A 1 -1.45 -19.87 16.19
CA MET A 1 -0.87 -18.64 15.61
C MET A 1 -1.85 -18.23 14.54
N SER A 2 -2.59 -17.14 14.78
CA SER A 2 -3.74 -16.76 13.98
C SER A 2 -3.30 -16.40 12.57
N ASP A 3 -3.66 -17.25 11.60
CA ASP A 3 -3.63 -16.95 10.17
C ASP A 3 -4.64 -15.83 9.90
N SER A 4 -4.25 -14.59 10.18
CA SER A 4 -4.93 -13.42 9.68
C SER A 4 -4.71 -13.39 8.18
N VAL A 5 -5.80 -13.40 7.43
CA VAL A 5 -5.88 -13.26 5.95
C VAL A 5 -5.11 -12.02 5.43
N PHE A 6 -4.78 -11.10 6.33
CA PHE A 6 -3.82 -10.01 6.13
C PHE A 6 -2.57 -10.37 6.95
N GLY A 7 -1.63 -11.08 6.32
CA GLY A 7 -0.32 -11.33 6.91
C GLY A 7 0.26 -10.00 7.38
N ASP A 8 0.48 -9.93 8.68
CA ASP A 8 1.16 -8.85 9.40
C ASP A 8 0.70 -7.41 9.08
N LEU A 9 -0.51 -7.07 9.54
CA LEU A 9 -0.97 -5.67 9.56
C LEU A 9 0.00 -4.77 10.34
N ASP A 10 0.71 -5.32 11.33
CA ASP A 10 1.66 -4.56 12.14
C ASP A 10 2.89 -4.19 11.30
N GLY A 11 3.43 -5.11 10.49
CA GLY A 11 4.48 -4.80 9.52
C GLY A 11 4.10 -3.74 8.48
N LEU A 12 2.85 -3.76 8.00
CA LEU A 12 2.34 -2.72 7.10
C LEU A 12 2.25 -1.34 7.79
N LEU A 13 1.90 -1.32 9.08
CA LEU A 13 1.80 -0.10 9.89
C LEU A 13 3.16 0.49 10.27
N GLU A 14 4.26 -0.26 10.18
CA GLU A 14 5.62 0.32 10.29
C GLU A 14 5.92 1.31 9.16
N HIS A 15 5.29 1.09 8.00
CA HIS A 15 5.46 1.93 6.81
C HIS A 15 4.40 3.02 6.67
N VAL A 16 3.34 3.03 7.49
CA VAL A 16 2.25 4.04 7.41
C VAL A 16 1.66 4.40 8.78
N ASP A 17 1.38 5.69 8.98
CA ASP A 17 0.94 6.21 10.29
C ASP A 17 -0.35 5.59 10.87
N SER A 18 -1.24 5.06 10.03
CA SER A 18 -2.54 4.54 10.47
C SER A 18 -3.18 3.63 9.44
N LYS A 19 -4.12 2.79 9.88
CA LYS A 19 -4.94 1.92 9.01
C LYS A 19 -5.71 2.71 7.94
N PHE A 20 -6.20 3.92 8.28
CA PHE A 20 -6.87 4.79 7.30
C PHE A 20 -5.91 5.28 6.22
N THR A 21 -4.67 5.64 6.60
CA THR A 21 -3.62 6.01 5.66
C THR A 21 -3.25 4.81 4.77
N LEU A 22 -3.11 3.62 5.35
CA LEU A 22 -2.85 2.38 4.62
C LEU A 22 -3.89 2.16 3.51
N VAL A 23 -5.18 2.15 3.87
CA VAL A 23 -6.28 1.95 2.91
C VAL A 23 -6.25 2.98 1.79
N ASN A 24 -6.01 4.26 2.12
CA ASN A 24 -5.93 5.32 1.12
C ASN A 24 -4.72 5.17 0.19
N VAL A 25 -3.55 4.83 0.72
CA VAL A 25 -2.32 4.62 -0.06
C VAL A 25 -2.50 3.43 -1.00
N VAL A 26 -2.94 2.29 -0.48
CA VAL A 26 -3.21 1.07 -1.26
C VAL A 26 -4.26 1.32 -2.34
N THR A 27 -5.36 2.01 -2.01
CA THR A 27 -6.42 2.32 -2.99
C THR A 27 -5.88 3.20 -4.12
N LYS A 28 -5.10 4.23 -3.80
CA LYS A 28 -4.47 5.10 -4.82
C LYS A 28 -3.50 4.30 -5.68
N ARG A 29 -2.69 3.43 -5.08
CA ARG A 29 -1.70 2.64 -5.79
C ARG A 29 -2.34 1.58 -6.69
N ALA A 30 -3.35 0.86 -6.21
CA ALA A 30 -4.11 -0.10 -7.01
C ALA A 30 -4.75 0.56 -8.25
N LYS A 31 -5.24 1.81 -8.14
CA LYS A 31 -5.73 2.58 -9.30
C LYS A 31 -4.62 2.90 -10.30
N GLN A 32 -3.41 3.21 -9.85
CA GLN A 32 -2.27 3.42 -10.75
C GLN A 32 -1.92 2.15 -11.51
N LEU A 33 -1.86 1.00 -10.82
CA LEU A 33 -1.62 -0.30 -11.44
C LEU A 33 -2.70 -0.63 -12.47
N ASN A 34 -3.98 -0.37 -12.16
CA ASN A 34 -5.09 -0.52 -13.11
C ASN A 34 -4.97 0.39 -14.34
N ASN A 35 -4.38 1.56 -14.17
CA ASN A 35 -4.14 2.50 -15.27
C ASN A 35 -2.87 2.15 -16.08
N GLY A 36 -2.22 1.01 -15.81
CA GLY A 36 -1.03 0.55 -16.51
C GLY A 36 0.29 1.08 -15.95
N ALA A 37 0.31 1.61 -14.73
CA ALA A 37 1.57 1.96 -14.08
C ALA A 37 2.43 0.71 -13.85
N PRO A 38 3.76 0.81 -13.98
CA PRO A 38 4.64 -0.31 -13.73
C PRO A 38 4.61 -0.68 -12.24
N PRO A 39 4.57 -1.99 -11.92
CA PRO A 39 4.74 -2.44 -10.55
C PRO A 39 6.18 -2.21 -10.07
N LEU A 40 6.33 -2.09 -8.75
CA LEU A 40 7.61 -1.93 -8.06
C LEU A 40 8.10 -3.24 -7.41
N THR A 41 7.30 -4.31 -7.49
CA THR A 41 7.69 -5.66 -7.05
C THR A 41 7.88 -6.58 -8.25
N GLU A 42 8.72 -7.59 -8.10
CA GLU A 42 8.98 -8.60 -9.13
C GLU A 42 7.80 -9.59 -9.26
N ASP A 43 7.09 -9.85 -8.15
CA ASP A 43 5.96 -10.79 -8.07
C ASP A 43 4.58 -10.17 -8.35
N ALA A 44 4.56 -8.99 -8.97
CA ALA A 44 3.34 -8.24 -9.20
C ALA A 44 2.38 -8.95 -10.15
N ASN A 45 1.15 -9.20 -9.68
CA ASN A 45 0.10 -9.78 -10.51
C ASN A 45 -0.82 -8.67 -11.07
N PRO A 46 -0.87 -8.46 -12.40
CA PRO A 46 -1.71 -7.43 -13.01
C PRO A 46 -3.20 -7.66 -12.81
N ASN A 47 -3.63 -8.90 -12.55
CA ASN A 47 -5.04 -9.22 -12.25
C ASN A 47 -5.40 -8.97 -10.77
N LYS A 48 -4.41 -8.71 -9.91
CA LYS A 48 -4.60 -8.46 -8.47
C LYS A 48 -3.91 -7.16 -8.04
N PRO A 49 -4.35 -6.01 -8.59
CA PRO A 49 -3.72 -4.70 -8.31
C PRO A 49 -3.73 -4.33 -6.82
N VAL A 50 -4.75 -4.76 -6.06
CA VAL A 50 -4.84 -4.49 -4.62
C VAL A 50 -3.81 -5.31 -3.84
N SER A 51 -3.65 -6.59 -4.16
CA SER A 51 -2.64 -7.44 -3.53
C SER A 51 -1.24 -6.91 -3.81
N THR A 52 -0.92 -6.63 -5.08
CA THR A 52 0.36 -6.03 -5.47
C THR A 52 0.62 -4.71 -4.73
N ALA A 53 -0.39 -3.85 -4.57
CA ALA A 53 -0.24 -2.60 -3.84
C ALA A 53 0.03 -2.81 -2.33
N PHE A 54 -0.49 -3.88 -1.71
CA PHE A 54 -0.12 -4.23 -0.34
C PHE A 54 1.33 -4.71 -0.26
N ASP A 55 1.76 -5.55 -1.20
CA ASP A 55 3.14 -6.07 -1.24
C ASP A 55 4.14 -4.92 -1.43
N GLU A 56 3.85 -3.96 -2.30
CA GLU A 56 4.70 -2.77 -2.48
C GLU A 56 4.78 -1.88 -1.22
N VAL A 57 3.71 -1.82 -0.42
CA VAL A 57 3.71 -1.09 0.86
C VAL A 57 4.49 -1.86 1.93
N ALA A 58 4.34 -3.18 1.98
CA ALA A 58 5.11 -4.04 2.88
C ALA A 58 6.61 -4.01 2.57
N ASP A 59 6.99 -3.89 1.30
CA ASP A 59 8.38 -3.71 0.87
C ASP A 59 8.91 -2.28 1.15
N GLY A 60 8.08 -1.36 1.65
CA GLY A 60 8.46 0.05 1.85
C GLY A 60 8.72 0.82 0.55
N LYS A 61 8.29 0.32 -0.60
CA LYS A 61 8.55 0.91 -1.94
C LYS A 61 7.59 2.03 -2.30
N ILE A 62 6.50 2.20 -1.54
CA ILE A 62 5.52 3.28 -1.75
C ILE A 62 5.79 4.44 -0.79
N PRO A 63 6.45 5.52 -1.24
CA PRO A 63 6.60 6.71 -0.42
C PRO A 63 5.24 7.41 -0.29
N TYR A 64 4.77 7.63 0.95
CA TYR A 64 3.65 8.52 1.20
C TYR A 64 4.15 9.76 1.96
N LYS A 65 3.64 10.93 1.56
CA LYS A 65 3.89 12.19 2.25
C LYS A 65 2.60 12.69 2.84
N ARG A 66 2.55 12.87 4.17
CA ARG A 66 1.48 13.63 4.80
C ARG A 66 1.65 15.10 4.44
N VAL A 67 0.70 15.63 3.68
CA VAL A 67 0.47 17.08 3.63
C VAL A 67 -0.21 17.42 4.95
N ARG A 68 0.55 17.91 5.93
CA ARG A 68 -0.06 18.62 7.06
C ARG A 68 -0.58 19.94 6.47
N GLU A 69 -1.85 19.97 6.11
CA GLU A 69 -2.55 21.24 5.84
C GLU A 69 -2.66 22.00 7.17
N GLY A 70 -1.61 22.76 7.49
CA GLY A 70 -1.75 23.96 8.28
C GLY A 70 -2.21 25.07 7.35
N ILE A 71 -3.49 25.07 6.96
CA ILE A 71 -4.09 26.27 6.36
C ILE A 71 -4.36 27.20 7.53
N LYS A 72 -3.52 28.24 7.63
CA LYS A 72 -3.69 29.38 8.53
C LYS A 72 -4.69 30.37 7.91
#